data_AF-A0A353YWU2-F1
#
_entry.id   AF-A0A353YWU2-F1
#
_cell.length_a   1.000
_cell.length_b   1.000
_cell.length_c   1.000
_cell.angle_alpha   90.00
_cell.angle_beta   90.00
_cell.angle_gamma   90.00
#
_symmetry.space_group_name_H-M   'P 1'
#
loop_
_entity.id
_entity.type
_entity.pdbx_description
1 polymer ?
#
loop_
_entity_poly.entity_id
_entity_poly.type
_entity_poly.pdbx_seq_one_letter_code
_entity_poly.pdbx_strand_id
1 'polypeptide(L)'
;MKRLLFYLTFVSLILATSCEIIKDPGVFEPDQPDTQGNLLIINNSNEQLVLYKDQVVIKKIPASATDFLVNIPNESEATIQLDLFKWIDVHDDVSNPDPTLAFKRWLVPLSNSTDIEDRATWHVEGLDPDVNVATLSLSYYGGTQDNVDVYLNSFEGAKISTMKPGDQYKKVGIDYGNYTLNYLYWTSDQNDATAFEEVGRITTQDINGTPKPIWLVLNEGRKDITMVIPHLNDAQNTGTKYAGLTVQNDLAEPVRIQVNGTEIENVCYLETGSTQNLSTIAEYSSYTYYIPINEEEATQINVTMTATVLAGVDVIDGPETITLTADETTTWVVDGE
;
A
#
# COMPACT_ATOMS: atom_id res chain seq x y z
N MET A 1 -43.35 -22.70 72.69
CA MET A 1 -42.07 -21.98 72.86
C MET A 1 -41.01 -22.75 72.07
N LYS A 2 -40.37 -22.11 71.07
CA LYS A 2 -39.27 -22.59 70.17
C LYS A 2 -39.64 -23.77 69.25
N ARG A 3 -39.81 -23.74 67.91
CA ARG A 3 -39.39 -22.91 66.75
C ARG A 3 -37.92 -22.50 66.73
N LEU A 4 -37.28 -22.74 65.58
CA LEU A 4 -35.87 -22.53 65.24
C LEU A 4 -34.87 -23.50 65.86
N LEU A 5 -34.58 -24.59 65.16
CA LEU A 5 -33.25 -25.15 64.93
C LEU A 5 -33.46 -26.48 64.22
N PHE A 6 -33.35 -26.55 62.89
CA PHE A 6 -33.00 -27.75 62.09
C PHE A 6 -33.14 -27.45 60.58
N TYR A 7 -32.69 -26.27 60.16
CA TYR A 7 -32.59 -25.88 58.75
C TYR A 7 -31.26 -25.14 58.51
N LEU A 8 -30.17 -25.67 59.07
CA LEU A 8 -28.85 -25.02 58.98
C LEU A 8 -27.69 -26.01 58.84
N THR A 9 -27.90 -27.12 58.16
CA THR A 9 -26.85 -28.09 57.80
C THR A 9 -27.04 -28.65 56.39
N PHE A 10 -27.59 -27.86 55.47
CA PHE A 10 -27.65 -28.20 54.03
C PHE A 10 -27.45 -26.98 53.09
N VAL A 11 -26.94 -25.86 53.63
CA VAL A 11 -26.63 -24.62 52.86
C VAL A 11 -25.17 -24.17 53.08
N SER A 12 -24.31 -25.04 53.64
CA SER A 12 -22.87 -24.74 53.81
C SER A 12 -21.97 -25.63 52.93
N LEU A 13 -22.54 -26.30 51.93
CA LEU A 13 -21.82 -27.17 50.99
C LEU A 13 -22.13 -26.84 49.52
N ILE A 14 -22.43 -25.57 49.22
CA ILE A 14 -22.42 -24.99 47.85
C ILE A 14 -21.56 -23.70 47.87
N LEU A 15 -20.46 -23.75 48.63
CA LEU A 15 -19.32 -22.86 48.47
C LEU A 15 -18.05 -23.72 48.27
N ALA A 16 -18.20 -24.79 47.48
CA ALA A 16 -17.05 -25.38 46.80
C ALA A 16 -16.64 -24.39 45.72
N THR A 17 -15.85 -23.40 46.13
CA THR A 17 -14.69 -22.89 45.41
C THR A 17 -14.72 -23.16 43.90
N SER A 18 -15.53 -22.40 43.16
CA SER A 18 -15.00 -21.83 41.92
C SER A 18 -13.89 -20.91 42.37
N CYS A 19 -12.69 -21.47 42.52
CA CYS A 19 -11.49 -20.72 42.24
C CYS A 19 -11.63 -20.37 40.75
N GLU A 20 -12.34 -19.27 40.46
CA GLU A 20 -11.93 -18.47 39.33
C GLU A 20 -10.45 -18.23 39.58
N ILE A 21 -9.62 -18.87 38.76
CA ILE A 21 -8.25 -18.45 38.61
C ILE A 21 -8.40 -16.99 38.20
N ILE A 22 -8.25 -16.09 39.18
CA ILE A 22 -7.91 -14.71 38.92
C ILE A 22 -6.57 -14.85 38.20
N LYS A 23 -6.60 -14.96 36.87
CA LYS A 23 -5.41 -14.75 36.06
C LYS A 23 -5.00 -13.35 36.44
N ASP A 24 -3.87 -13.27 37.14
CA ASP A 24 -3.22 -11.99 37.39
C ASP A 24 -3.16 -11.25 36.06
N PRO A 25 -3.85 -10.10 35.91
CA PRO A 25 -3.82 -9.35 34.66
C PRO A 25 -2.41 -8.83 34.33
N GLY A 26 -1.42 -8.98 35.22
CA GLY A 26 -0.07 -8.46 35.05
C GLY A 26 0.93 -9.33 34.26
N VAL A 27 0.61 -10.58 33.88
CA VAL A 27 1.58 -11.42 33.15
C VAL A 27 1.32 -11.38 31.64
N PHE A 28 2.30 -10.90 30.89
CA PHE A 28 2.27 -10.97 29.44
C PHE A 28 2.46 -12.42 28.96
N GLU A 29 1.39 -12.99 28.40
CA GLU A 29 1.41 -14.28 27.70
C GLU A 29 1.19 -13.99 26.21
N PRO A 30 2.20 -14.16 25.33
CA PRO A 30 2.02 -13.93 23.89
C PRO A 30 1.11 -15.00 23.29
N ASP A 31 0.27 -14.58 22.35
CA ASP A 31 -0.53 -15.52 21.58
C ASP A 31 0.35 -16.25 20.56
N GLN A 32 -0.11 -17.41 20.10
CA GLN A 32 0.52 -18.08 18.96
C GLN A 32 0.13 -17.37 17.66
N PRO A 33 1.07 -17.24 16.70
CA PRO A 33 0.74 -16.78 15.36
C PRO A 33 -0.25 -17.74 14.71
N ASP A 34 -1.09 -17.20 13.83
CA ASP A 34 -2.05 -18.02 13.09
C ASP A 34 -1.33 -18.88 12.04
N THR A 35 -1.90 -20.04 11.72
CA THR A 35 -1.33 -20.95 10.69
C THR A 35 -1.47 -20.38 9.27
N GLN A 36 -2.47 -19.53 9.07
CA GLN A 36 -2.75 -18.78 7.85
C GLN A 36 -3.27 -17.41 8.28
N GLY A 37 -2.83 -16.35 7.61
CA GLY A 37 -3.21 -14.98 7.96
C GLY A 37 -3.12 -14.06 6.75
N ASN A 38 -3.93 -13.01 6.79
CA ASN A 38 -3.95 -11.94 5.80
C ASN A 38 -3.04 -10.76 6.21
N LEU A 39 -2.50 -10.78 7.43
CA LEU A 39 -1.54 -9.82 7.96
C LEU A 39 -0.29 -10.54 8.49
N LEU A 40 0.89 -10.07 8.08
CA LEU A 40 2.19 -10.42 8.66
C LEU A 40 2.70 -9.24 9.50
N ILE A 41 2.98 -9.44 10.77
CA ILE A 41 3.58 -8.41 11.63
C ILE A 41 5.04 -8.74 11.90
N ILE A 42 5.90 -7.76 11.62
CA ILE A 42 7.32 -7.78 11.93
C ILE A 42 7.55 -6.75 13.03
N ASN A 43 7.72 -7.23 14.27
CA ASN A 43 7.89 -6.38 15.45
C ASN A 43 9.36 -6.16 15.77
N ASN A 44 9.88 -4.99 15.39
CA ASN A 44 11.23 -4.52 15.69
C ASN A 44 11.26 -3.49 16.84
N SER A 45 10.11 -3.21 17.46
CA SER A 45 10.00 -2.17 18.50
C SER A 45 10.67 -2.53 19.82
N ASN A 46 10.93 -3.83 20.06
CA ASN A 46 11.31 -4.39 21.36
C ASN A 46 10.22 -4.26 22.44
N GLU A 47 9.00 -3.89 22.06
CA GLU A 47 7.87 -3.72 22.97
C GLU A 47 6.91 -4.91 22.86
N GLN A 48 6.38 -5.35 24.01
CA GLN A 48 5.25 -6.29 24.03
C GLN A 48 4.00 -5.55 23.56
N LEU A 49 3.33 -6.05 22.52
CA LEU A 49 2.23 -5.34 21.88
C LEU A 49 0.91 -6.10 22.01
N VAL A 50 -0.18 -5.35 21.95
CA VAL A 50 -1.54 -5.88 21.81
C VAL A 50 -2.15 -5.23 20.58
N LEU A 51 -2.54 -6.06 19.62
CA LEU A 51 -3.23 -5.67 18.39
C LEU A 51 -4.73 -5.62 18.62
N TYR A 52 -5.35 -4.54 18.17
CA TYR A 52 -6.79 -4.32 18.20
C TYR A 52 -7.34 -4.04 16.81
N LYS A 53 -8.58 -4.44 16.60
CA LYS A 53 -9.46 -4.00 15.51
C LYS A 53 -10.77 -3.55 16.12
N ASP A 54 -11.20 -2.33 15.84
CA ASP A 54 -12.46 -1.78 16.37
C ASP A 54 -12.60 -1.91 17.90
N GLN A 55 -11.50 -1.62 18.63
CA GLN A 55 -11.37 -1.76 20.10
C GLN A 55 -11.49 -3.21 20.63
N VAL A 56 -11.53 -4.21 19.76
CA VAL A 56 -11.50 -5.63 20.15
C VAL A 56 -10.08 -6.15 20.02
N VAL A 57 -9.61 -6.82 21.08
CA VAL A 57 -8.30 -7.49 21.10
C VAL A 57 -8.27 -8.60 20.06
N ILE A 58 -7.25 -8.60 19.22
CA ILE A 58 -7.02 -9.61 18.19
C ILE A 58 -5.89 -10.56 18.61
N LYS A 59 -4.72 -10.02 18.96
CA LYS A 59 -3.54 -10.81 19.34
C LYS A 59 -2.62 -10.05 20.30
N LYS A 60 -1.96 -10.77 21.20
CA LYS A 60 -0.79 -10.33 21.97
C LYS A 60 0.49 -10.76 21.25
N ILE A 61 1.32 -9.79 20.87
CA ILE A 61 2.50 -9.98 20.01
C ILE A 61 3.76 -9.79 20.87
N PRO A 62 4.71 -10.74 20.86
CA PRO A 62 5.91 -10.65 21.68
C PRO A 62 6.83 -9.51 21.24
N ALA A 63 7.74 -9.10 22.14
CA ALA A 63 8.66 -7.97 21.96
C ALA A 63 9.53 -8.00 20.71
N SER A 64 9.83 -9.20 20.22
CA SER A 64 10.56 -9.40 18.97
C SER A 64 9.89 -10.53 18.22
N ALA A 65 9.33 -10.21 17.05
CA ALA A 65 8.67 -11.17 16.20
C ALA A 65 9.06 -10.91 14.75
N THR A 66 9.70 -11.87 14.10
CA THR A 66 10.14 -11.72 12.71
C THR A 66 9.08 -12.14 11.70
N ASP A 67 8.15 -13.03 12.09
CA ASP A 67 7.04 -13.48 11.26
C ASP A 67 5.79 -13.80 12.10
N PHE A 68 5.08 -12.80 12.61
CA PHE A 68 3.86 -13.02 13.39
C PHE A 68 2.62 -12.91 12.49
N LEU A 69 2.10 -14.06 12.05
CA LEU A 69 0.90 -14.12 11.22
C LEU A 69 -0.37 -13.88 12.05
N VAL A 70 -1.26 -13.07 11.50
CA VAL A 70 -2.58 -12.77 12.06
C VAL A 70 -3.62 -12.90 10.97
N ASN A 71 -4.71 -13.61 11.27
CA ASN A 71 -5.91 -13.64 10.45
C ASN A 71 -6.96 -12.70 11.02
N ILE A 72 -7.24 -11.63 10.29
CA ILE A 72 -8.22 -10.61 10.69
C ILE A 72 -9.41 -10.69 9.74
N PRO A 73 -10.60 -11.11 10.20
CA PRO A 73 -11.79 -11.16 9.35
C PRO A 73 -12.12 -9.79 8.74
N ASN A 74 -12.28 -9.74 7.41
CA ASN A 74 -12.65 -8.53 6.67
C ASN A 74 -13.54 -8.85 5.45
N GLU A 75 -14.74 -9.37 5.69
CA GLU A 75 -15.65 -9.86 4.62
C GLU A 75 -15.95 -8.83 3.53
N SER A 76 -15.97 -7.54 3.87
CA SER A 76 -16.25 -6.45 2.93
C SER A 76 -15.02 -5.94 2.18
N GLU A 77 -13.83 -6.49 2.44
CA GLU A 77 -12.53 -6.02 1.91
C GLU A 77 -12.34 -4.50 2.07
N ALA A 78 -12.92 -3.93 3.11
CA ALA A 78 -12.90 -2.50 3.36
C ALA A 78 -11.56 -2.09 4.00
N THR A 79 -11.25 -0.79 3.96
CA THR A 79 -10.21 -0.23 4.81
C THR A 79 -10.60 -0.39 6.28
N ILE A 80 -9.74 -1.05 7.05
CA ILE A 80 -9.91 -1.24 8.49
C ILE A 80 -8.83 -0.47 9.25
N GLN A 81 -9.16 -0.04 10.46
CA GLN A 81 -8.17 0.51 11.39
C GLN A 81 -7.62 -0.61 12.26
N LEU A 82 -6.30 -0.72 12.29
CA LEU A 82 -5.57 -1.56 13.21
C LEU A 82 -4.79 -0.68 14.18
N ASP A 83 -4.93 -0.97 15.47
CA ASP A 83 -4.24 -0.25 16.53
C ASP A 83 -3.33 -1.21 17.30
N LEU A 84 -2.09 -0.81 17.49
CA LEU A 84 -1.14 -1.47 18.40
C LEU A 84 -1.02 -0.63 19.65
N PHE A 85 -1.07 -1.28 20.80
CA PHE A 85 -0.78 -0.68 22.11
C PHE A 85 0.36 -1.44 22.76
N LYS A 86 1.20 -0.74 23.53
CA LYS A 86 2.16 -1.44 24.39
C LYS A 86 1.39 -2.12 25.51
N TRP A 87 1.77 -3.35 25.83
CA TRP A 87 1.18 -4.09 26.94
C TRP A 87 1.22 -3.30 28.25
N ILE A 88 2.33 -2.59 28.50
CA ILE A 88 2.51 -1.77 29.71
C ILE A 88 1.45 -0.66 29.85
N ASP A 89 0.85 -0.20 28.74
CA ASP A 89 -0.13 0.88 28.74
C ASP A 89 -1.58 0.37 28.88
N VAL A 90 -1.81 -0.92 28.64
CA VAL A 90 -3.17 -1.49 28.58
C VAL A 90 -3.40 -2.70 29.49
N HIS A 91 -2.38 -3.21 30.19
CA HIS A 91 -2.51 -4.44 30.97
C HIS A 91 -3.57 -4.37 32.08
N ASP A 92 -3.82 -3.17 32.62
CA ASP A 92 -4.82 -2.95 33.67
C ASP A 92 -6.27 -2.96 33.14
N ASP A 93 -6.49 -2.62 31.86
CA ASP A 93 -7.81 -2.61 31.21
C ASP A 93 -7.71 -2.92 29.70
N VAL A 94 -7.36 -4.16 29.39
CA VAL A 94 -7.15 -4.64 28.00
C VAL A 94 -8.46 -4.58 27.17
N SER A 95 -9.63 -4.52 27.81
CA SER A 95 -10.91 -4.51 27.08
C SER A 95 -11.36 -3.11 26.67
N ASN A 96 -10.74 -2.08 27.21
CA ASN A 96 -11.10 -0.68 26.97
C ASN A 96 -9.84 0.21 26.97
N PRO A 97 -8.95 0.04 25.98
CA PRO A 97 -7.72 0.82 25.91
C PRO A 97 -8.01 2.31 25.69
N ASP A 98 -7.24 3.20 26.33
CA ASP A 98 -7.32 4.64 26.06
C ASP A 98 -6.79 4.92 24.64
N PRO A 99 -7.62 5.39 23.69
CA PRO A 99 -7.22 5.57 22.29
C PRO A 99 -6.10 6.60 22.08
N THR A 100 -5.80 7.43 23.10
CA THR A 100 -4.70 8.39 23.07
C THR A 100 -3.33 7.76 23.36
N LEU A 101 -3.32 6.53 23.89
CA LEU A 101 -2.12 5.73 24.17
C LEU A 101 -1.79 4.75 23.04
N ALA A 102 -2.45 4.86 21.89
CA ALA A 102 -2.13 4.02 20.73
C ALA A 102 -0.65 4.20 20.37
N PHE A 103 0.08 3.09 20.35
CA PHE A 103 1.49 3.07 20.00
C PHE A 103 1.69 3.23 18.50
N LYS A 104 0.94 2.48 17.70
CA LYS A 104 0.89 2.60 16.24
C LYS A 104 -0.54 2.39 15.73
N ARG A 105 -0.89 3.10 14.66
CA ARG A 105 -2.19 3.04 13.98
C ARG A 105 -1.98 2.93 12.48
N TRP A 106 -2.61 1.93 11.89
CA TRP A 106 -2.57 1.70 10.45
C TRP A 106 -3.98 1.58 9.89
N LEU A 107 -4.29 2.41 8.89
CA LEU A 107 -5.48 2.29 8.07
C LEU A 107 -5.11 1.52 6.82
N VAL A 108 -5.64 0.30 6.67
CA VAL A 108 -5.23 -0.61 5.59
C VAL A 108 -6.44 -1.26 4.93
N PRO A 109 -6.53 -1.27 3.59
CA PRO A 109 -7.45 -2.13 2.86
C PRO A 109 -6.95 -3.57 2.95
N LEU A 110 -7.34 -4.30 4.00
CA LEU A 110 -6.86 -5.66 4.24
C LEU A 110 -7.67 -6.68 3.42
N SER A 111 -7.02 -7.59 2.71
CA SER A 111 -7.72 -8.64 1.97
C SER A 111 -8.45 -9.59 2.93
N ASN A 112 -9.55 -10.21 2.47
CA ASN A 112 -10.17 -11.34 3.18
C ASN A 112 -9.41 -12.67 2.92
N SER A 113 -8.52 -12.68 1.92
CA SER A 113 -7.69 -13.84 1.54
C SER A 113 -6.50 -14.01 2.47
N THR A 114 -6.14 -15.26 2.76
CA THR A 114 -4.92 -15.60 3.51
C THR A 114 -3.75 -15.99 2.61
N ASP A 115 -3.94 -15.91 1.30
CA ASP A 115 -2.93 -16.22 0.30
C ASP A 115 -1.74 -15.26 0.44
N ILE A 116 -0.55 -15.71 0.05
CA ILE A 116 0.70 -14.99 0.32
C ILE A 116 0.75 -13.70 -0.52
N GLU A 117 0.16 -13.74 -1.71
CA GLU A 117 0.09 -12.67 -2.69
C GLU A 117 -0.78 -11.51 -2.19
N ASP A 118 -1.85 -11.82 -1.46
CA ASP A 118 -2.81 -10.84 -0.93
C ASP A 118 -2.45 -10.32 0.48
N ARG A 119 -1.43 -10.93 1.10
CA ARG A 119 -1.05 -10.67 2.49
C ARG A 119 -0.39 -9.30 2.64
N ALA A 120 -0.92 -8.49 3.54
CA ALA A 120 -0.29 -7.25 3.95
C ALA A 120 0.82 -7.51 4.98
N THR A 121 1.88 -6.70 4.95
CA THR A 121 2.97 -6.75 5.95
C THR A 121 3.02 -5.46 6.74
N TRP A 122 3.10 -5.51 8.07
CA TRP A 122 3.30 -4.35 8.92
C TRP A 122 4.67 -4.41 9.62
N HIS A 123 5.54 -3.47 9.29
CA HIS A 123 6.80 -3.27 10.01
C HIS A 123 6.57 -2.30 11.17
N VAL A 124 6.81 -2.75 12.39
CA VAL A 124 6.57 -1.98 13.60
C VAL A 124 7.90 -1.58 14.22
N GLU A 125 8.21 -0.29 14.17
CA GLU A 125 9.44 0.27 14.72
C GLU A 125 9.21 0.93 16.09
N GLY A 126 10.24 0.92 16.93
CA GLY A 126 10.18 1.38 18.34
C GLY A 126 10.59 2.82 18.57
N LEU A 127 11.38 3.38 17.63
CA LEU A 127 12.08 4.64 17.82
C LEU A 127 11.30 5.86 17.31
N ASP A 128 10.27 5.64 16.50
CA ASP A 128 9.49 6.71 15.90
C ASP A 128 8.33 7.12 16.82
N PRO A 129 8.25 8.39 17.25
CA PRO A 129 7.16 8.88 18.10
C PRO A 129 5.82 9.01 17.37
N ASP A 130 5.80 8.97 16.03
CA ASP A 130 4.58 9.11 15.27
C ASP A 130 3.72 7.85 15.39
N VAL A 131 2.44 8.06 15.75
CA VAL A 131 1.46 6.98 15.89
C VAL A 131 1.01 6.47 14.53
N ASN A 132 0.99 7.32 13.50
CA ASN A 132 0.40 6.96 12.21
C ASN A 132 1.39 6.22 11.31
N VAL A 133 0.85 5.22 10.62
CA VAL A 133 1.55 4.35 9.68
C VAL A 133 0.96 4.58 8.30
N ALA A 134 1.83 4.76 7.30
CA ALA A 134 1.45 4.85 5.90
C ALA A 134 1.40 3.47 5.25
N THR A 135 0.61 3.36 4.18
CA THR A 135 0.55 2.20 3.30
C THR A 135 1.41 2.43 2.06
N LEU A 136 2.47 1.65 1.91
CA LEU A 136 3.25 1.52 0.69
C LEU A 136 2.74 0.32 -0.12
N SER A 137 2.23 0.57 -1.33
CA SER A 137 1.85 -0.46 -2.29
C SER A 137 2.98 -0.70 -3.28
N LEU A 138 3.56 -1.89 -3.28
CA LEU A 138 4.66 -2.27 -4.17
C LEU A 138 4.16 -3.09 -5.35
N SER A 139 4.62 -2.75 -6.55
CA SER A 139 4.33 -3.50 -7.78
C SER A 139 5.61 -3.78 -8.55
N TYR A 140 5.79 -5.02 -8.97
CA TYR A 140 6.93 -5.48 -9.76
C TYR A 140 6.42 -6.26 -10.97
N TYR A 141 6.34 -5.58 -12.11
CA TYR A 141 5.77 -6.16 -13.31
C TYR A 141 6.57 -7.35 -13.83
N GLY A 142 5.89 -8.28 -14.50
CA GLY A 142 6.55 -9.41 -15.17
C GLY A 142 7.41 -8.95 -16.35
N GLY A 143 8.23 -9.84 -16.88
CA GLY A 143 9.15 -9.56 -18.00
C GLY A 143 10.61 -9.89 -17.71
N THR A 144 10.94 -10.18 -16.44
CA THR A 144 12.23 -10.69 -15.98
C THR A 144 12.04 -12.01 -15.21
N GLN A 145 13.14 -12.72 -14.96
CA GLN A 145 13.20 -13.91 -14.11
C GLN A 145 13.72 -13.61 -12.69
N ASP A 146 14.19 -12.39 -12.45
CA ASP A 146 14.84 -12.02 -11.20
C ASP A 146 13.81 -11.65 -10.13
N ASN A 147 13.97 -12.18 -8.92
CA ASN A 147 13.25 -11.69 -7.75
C ASN A 147 13.91 -10.42 -7.22
N VAL A 148 13.18 -9.66 -6.41
CA VAL A 148 13.71 -8.42 -5.82
C VAL A 148 13.35 -8.30 -4.34
N ASP A 149 14.38 -8.05 -3.53
CA ASP A 149 14.24 -7.65 -2.14
C ASP A 149 14.28 -6.11 -2.04
N VAL A 150 13.33 -5.53 -1.32
CA VAL A 150 13.18 -4.08 -1.13
C VAL A 150 13.60 -3.72 0.28
N TYR A 151 14.54 -2.79 0.42
CA TYR A 151 15.09 -2.34 1.69
C TYR A 151 14.89 -0.85 1.93
N LEU A 152 14.66 -0.48 3.18
CA LEU A 152 14.68 0.92 3.64
C LEU A 152 16.08 1.33 4.08
N ASN A 153 16.48 2.54 3.68
CA ASN A 153 17.70 3.27 4.05
C ASN A 153 19.01 2.66 3.55
N SER A 154 19.25 1.36 3.79
CA SER A 154 20.41 0.62 3.28
C SER A 154 20.10 -0.87 3.16
N PHE A 155 20.99 -1.66 2.54
CA PHE A 155 20.85 -3.12 2.44
C PHE A 155 21.00 -3.84 3.79
N GLU A 156 21.60 -3.17 4.78
CA GLU A 156 21.65 -3.60 6.18
C GLU A 156 20.45 -3.11 6.99
N GLY A 157 19.61 -2.26 6.39
CA GLY A 157 18.37 -1.76 6.96
C GLY A 157 17.23 -2.77 6.91
N ALA A 158 16.01 -2.30 7.18
CA ALA A 158 14.83 -3.13 7.18
C ALA A 158 14.51 -3.62 5.76
N LYS A 159 14.51 -4.94 5.55
CA LYS A 159 13.93 -5.55 4.36
C LYS A 159 12.41 -5.52 4.48
N ILE A 160 11.76 -4.69 3.68
CA ILE A 160 10.32 -4.46 3.80
C ILE A 160 9.46 -5.40 2.96
N SER A 161 10.00 -5.92 1.86
CA SER A 161 9.31 -6.90 1.02
C SER A 161 10.29 -7.71 0.17
N THR A 162 9.85 -8.89 -0.23
CA THR A 162 10.39 -9.67 -1.35
C THR A 162 9.28 -9.80 -2.39
N MET A 163 9.60 -9.52 -3.64
CA MET A 163 8.68 -9.53 -4.78
C MET A 163 9.20 -10.46 -5.88
N LYS A 164 8.28 -11.19 -6.51
CA LYS A 164 8.52 -11.99 -7.72
C LYS A 164 8.00 -11.24 -8.94
N PRO A 165 8.55 -11.49 -10.15
CA PRO A 165 8.03 -10.89 -11.37
C PRO A 165 6.53 -11.16 -11.53
N GLY A 166 5.73 -10.10 -11.66
CA GLY A 166 4.28 -10.17 -11.77
C GLY A 166 3.52 -9.86 -10.47
N ASP A 167 4.20 -9.80 -9.32
CA ASP A 167 3.57 -9.39 -8.04
C ASP A 167 3.11 -7.92 -8.12
N GLN A 168 1.87 -7.64 -7.74
CA GLN A 168 1.29 -6.29 -7.83
C GLN A 168 0.59 -5.90 -6.53
N TYR A 169 0.62 -4.60 -6.23
CA TYR A 169 -0.13 -3.98 -5.13
C TYR A 169 0.11 -4.61 -3.74
N LYS A 170 1.31 -5.14 -3.50
CA LYS A 170 1.65 -5.71 -2.19
C LYS A 170 1.72 -4.60 -1.15
N LYS A 171 0.91 -4.70 -0.09
CA LYS A 171 0.73 -3.66 0.91
C LYS A 171 1.73 -3.80 2.04
N VAL A 172 2.44 -2.72 2.34
CA VAL A 172 3.41 -2.65 3.44
C VAL A 172 3.13 -1.44 4.32
N GLY A 173 2.89 -1.67 5.61
CA GLY A 173 2.75 -0.64 6.64
C GLY A 173 4.12 -0.18 7.13
N ILE A 174 4.41 1.11 6.98
CA ILE A 174 5.66 1.77 7.39
C ILE A 174 5.33 3.06 8.13
N ASP A 175 6.05 3.36 9.20
CA ASP A 175 5.91 4.60 9.96
C ASP A 175 6.11 5.85 9.07
N TYR A 176 5.53 6.98 9.49
CA TYR A 176 5.78 8.26 8.82
C TYR A 176 7.26 8.63 8.92
N GLY A 177 7.81 9.28 7.89
CA GLY A 177 9.22 9.58 7.85
C GLY A 177 9.79 9.79 6.45
N ASN A 178 11.11 9.96 6.39
CA ASN A 178 11.85 10.09 5.14
C ASN A 178 12.84 8.94 5.05
N TYR A 179 12.69 8.13 4.02
CA TYR A 179 13.48 6.92 3.79
C TYR A 179 14.09 6.94 2.39
N THR A 180 15.08 6.09 2.18
CA THR A 180 15.53 5.73 0.83
C THR A 180 15.17 4.28 0.52
N LEU A 181 14.81 3.99 -0.73
CA LEU A 181 14.56 2.64 -1.21
C LEU A 181 15.82 2.08 -1.87
N ASN A 182 16.11 0.82 -1.57
CA ASN A 182 17.19 0.05 -2.19
C ASN A 182 16.64 -1.29 -2.67
N TYR A 183 16.94 -1.66 -3.90
CA TYR A 183 16.47 -2.89 -4.53
C TYR A 183 17.64 -3.85 -4.74
N LEU A 184 17.51 -5.08 -4.26
CA LEU A 184 18.47 -6.17 -4.42
C LEU A 184 17.84 -7.26 -5.29
N TYR A 185 18.37 -7.47 -6.49
CA TYR A 185 17.88 -8.45 -7.45
C TYR A 185 18.63 -9.75 -7.29
N TRP A 186 17.90 -10.85 -7.29
CA TRP A 186 18.46 -12.18 -7.07
C TRP A 186 17.67 -13.27 -7.78
N THR A 187 18.35 -14.34 -8.15
CA THR A 187 17.73 -15.57 -8.65
C THR A 187 17.97 -16.71 -7.67
N SER A 188 17.12 -17.74 -7.76
CA SER A 188 17.33 -18.97 -7.03
C SER A 188 17.06 -20.16 -7.94
N ASP A 189 18.00 -21.11 -7.95
CA ASP A 189 17.76 -22.42 -8.57
C ASP A 189 16.85 -23.24 -7.65
N GLN A 190 15.69 -23.63 -8.17
CA GLN A 190 14.72 -24.46 -7.44
C GLN A 190 15.28 -25.85 -7.09
N ASN A 191 16.38 -26.27 -7.69
CA ASN A 191 17.03 -27.55 -7.45
C ASN A 191 18.18 -27.48 -6.42
N ASP A 192 18.56 -26.27 -5.99
CA ASP A 192 19.61 -26.05 -5.00
C ASP A 192 19.16 -24.99 -3.98
N ALA A 193 18.77 -25.46 -2.79
CA ALA A 193 18.33 -24.60 -1.68
C ALA A 193 19.42 -23.64 -1.16
N THR A 194 20.67 -23.75 -1.63
CA THR A 194 21.77 -22.82 -1.32
C THR A 194 22.07 -21.82 -2.43
N ALA A 195 21.43 -21.96 -3.60
CA ALA A 195 21.72 -21.15 -4.78
C ALA A 195 20.99 -19.81 -4.78
N PHE A 196 21.12 -19.02 -3.70
CA PHE A 196 20.85 -17.59 -3.79
C PHE A 196 21.98 -16.97 -4.61
N GLU A 197 21.65 -16.41 -5.77
CA GLU A 197 22.61 -15.68 -6.59
C GLU A 197 22.15 -14.23 -6.71
N GLU A 198 22.94 -13.32 -6.14
CA GLU A 198 22.74 -11.88 -6.33
C GLU A 198 23.06 -11.53 -7.80
N VAL A 199 22.08 -10.91 -8.48
CA VAL A 199 22.19 -10.51 -9.89
C VAL A 199 22.53 -9.03 -10.01
N GLY A 200 22.06 -8.18 -9.09
CA GLY A 200 22.39 -6.77 -9.11
C GLY A 200 21.65 -5.93 -8.08
N ARG A 201 21.90 -4.62 -8.10
CA ARG A 201 21.36 -3.67 -7.12
C ARG A 201 20.98 -2.35 -7.79
N ILE A 202 19.90 -1.74 -7.31
CA ILE A 202 19.52 -0.36 -7.65
C ILE A 202 19.34 0.42 -6.35
N THR A 203 20.07 1.53 -6.21
CA THR A 203 20.03 2.41 -5.01
C THR A 203 19.76 3.88 -5.36
N THR A 204 19.79 4.21 -6.65
CA THR A 204 19.59 5.56 -7.16
C THR A 204 18.68 5.56 -8.37
N GLN A 205 17.98 6.67 -8.56
CA GLN A 205 17.26 7.02 -9.78
C GLN A 205 17.95 8.23 -10.42
N ASP A 206 17.95 8.29 -11.74
CA ASP A 206 18.46 9.46 -12.45
C ASP A 206 17.42 10.59 -12.47
N ILE A 207 17.82 11.75 -11.98
CA ILE A 207 17.01 12.98 -12.00
C ILE A 207 17.82 14.03 -12.75
N ASN A 208 17.37 14.39 -13.96
CA ASN A 208 18.06 15.34 -14.85
C ASN A 208 19.51 14.93 -15.13
N GLY A 209 19.73 13.65 -15.47
CA GLY A 209 21.06 13.10 -15.77
C GLY A 209 22.00 13.00 -14.56
N THR A 210 21.47 13.14 -13.34
CA THR A 210 22.24 13.00 -12.10
C THR A 210 21.65 11.89 -11.24
N PRO A 211 22.46 10.88 -10.84
CA PRO A 211 22.01 9.85 -9.92
C PRO A 211 21.66 10.46 -8.55
N LYS A 212 20.45 10.19 -8.08
CA LYS A 212 19.94 10.61 -6.76
C LYS A 212 19.37 9.42 -6.01
N PRO A 213 19.40 9.39 -4.67
CA PRO A 213 18.71 8.37 -3.91
C PRO A 213 17.22 8.30 -4.27
N ILE A 214 16.66 7.09 -4.23
CA ILE A 214 15.22 6.87 -4.43
C ILE A 214 14.52 7.19 -3.12
N TRP A 215 13.95 8.40 -3.02
CA TRP A 215 13.31 8.86 -1.79
C TRP A 215 11.88 8.32 -1.65
N LEU A 216 11.57 7.82 -0.46
CA LEU A 216 10.23 7.53 0.00
C LEU A 216 9.90 8.49 1.16
N VAL A 217 8.91 9.36 0.95
CA VAL A 217 8.49 10.34 1.96
C VAL A 217 7.06 10.02 2.36
N LEU A 218 6.88 9.65 3.63
CA LEU A 218 5.61 9.21 4.22
C LEU A 218 5.16 10.24 5.26
N ASN A 219 3.94 10.75 5.11
CA ASN A 219 3.32 11.70 6.04
C ASN A 219 1.80 11.74 5.79
N GLU A 220 1.07 12.59 6.51
CA GLU A 220 -0.39 12.66 6.37
C GLU A 220 -0.87 13.01 4.94
N GLY A 221 -0.12 13.82 4.20
CA GLY A 221 -0.42 14.13 2.80
C GLY A 221 0.03 13.04 1.81
N ARG A 222 0.81 12.06 2.27
CA ARG A 222 1.39 10.95 1.49
C ARG A 222 1.28 9.62 2.26
N LYS A 223 0.11 9.36 2.81
CA LYS A 223 -0.14 8.18 3.67
C LYS A 223 -0.48 6.91 2.89
N ASP A 224 -0.81 7.05 1.61
CA ASP A 224 -0.99 5.95 0.67
C ASP A 224 -0.12 6.26 -0.55
N ILE A 225 0.88 5.42 -0.83
CA ILE A 225 1.80 5.59 -1.95
C ILE A 225 1.91 4.28 -2.71
N THR A 226 1.91 4.35 -4.04
CA THR A 226 2.28 3.21 -4.89
C THR A 226 3.69 3.42 -5.45
N MET A 227 4.53 2.40 -5.34
CA MET A 227 5.87 2.37 -5.93
C MET A 227 6.00 1.20 -6.91
N VAL A 228 6.46 1.52 -8.11
CA VAL A 228 6.82 0.52 -9.12
C VAL A 228 8.29 0.20 -8.99
N ILE A 229 8.61 -1.07 -8.84
CA ILE A 229 9.99 -1.54 -8.75
C ILE A 229 10.55 -1.66 -10.17
N PRO A 230 11.68 -1.01 -10.50
CA PRO A 230 12.29 -1.08 -11.82
C PRO A 230 12.81 -2.51 -12.11
N HIS A 231 13.02 -2.83 -13.38
CA HIS A 231 13.76 -4.05 -13.75
C HIS A 231 15.27 -3.78 -13.70
N LEU A 232 16.05 -4.83 -13.42
CA LEU A 232 17.50 -4.74 -13.46
C LEU A 232 17.99 -4.64 -14.91
N ASN A 233 18.90 -3.71 -15.20
CA ASN A 233 19.48 -3.46 -16.53
C ASN A 233 18.52 -2.96 -17.60
N ASP A 234 17.24 -2.79 -17.29
CA ASP A 234 16.49 -1.76 -17.99
C ASP A 234 17.26 -0.45 -17.77
N ALA A 235 17.42 0.30 -18.87
CA ALA A 235 17.57 1.75 -18.80
C ALA A 235 16.81 2.19 -17.56
N GLN A 236 17.48 2.83 -16.58
CA GLN A 236 16.81 3.33 -15.39
C GLN A 236 15.79 4.31 -15.92
N ASN A 237 14.60 3.82 -16.24
CA ASN A 237 13.55 4.57 -16.86
C ASN A 237 13.13 5.48 -15.73
N THR A 238 13.74 6.66 -15.79
CA THR A 238 13.36 7.89 -15.12
C THR A 238 11.88 7.75 -14.82
N GLY A 239 11.55 7.54 -13.53
CA GLY A 239 10.24 7.03 -13.13
C GLY A 239 9.17 7.65 -13.99
N THR A 240 8.43 6.82 -14.75
CA THR A 240 7.61 7.22 -15.90
C THR A 240 7.05 8.62 -15.66
N LYS A 241 7.61 9.61 -16.36
CA LYS A 241 7.20 11.00 -16.14
C LYS A 241 5.81 11.14 -16.73
N TYR A 242 4.92 11.83 -16.05
CA TYR A 242 3.58 12.08 -16.58
C TYR A 242 3.47 13.56 -16.94
N ALA A 243 2.86 13.84 -18.08
CA ALA A 243 2.39 15.17 -18.41
C ALA A 243 0.87 15.21 -18.24
N GLY A 244 0.37 16.30 -17.66
CA GLY A 244 -1.05 16.61 -17.65
C GLY A 244 -1.48 17.12 -19.03
N LEU A 245 -2.57 16.58 -19.57
CA LEU A 245 -3.23 17.08 -20.77
C LEU A 245 -4.69 17.35 -20.45
N THR A 246 -5.07 18.61 -20.35
CA THR A 246 -6.48 19.02 -20.28
C THR A 246 -7.01 19.16 -21.68
N VAL A 247 -8.00 18.36 -22.03
CA VAL A 247 -8.78 18.52 -23.27
C VAL A 247 -10.05 19.27 -22.93
N GLN A 248 -10.30 20.38 -23.60
CA GLN A 248 -11.50 21.20 -23.47
C GLN A 248 -12.29 21.14 -24.77
N ASN A 249 -13.53 20.66 -24.70
CA ASN A 249 -14.46 20.64 -25.82
C ASN A 249 -15.36 21.88 -25.77
N ASP A 250 -15.14 22.83 -26.68
CA ASP A 250 -15.95 24.04 -26.80
C ASP A 250 -17.09 23.90 -27.84
N LEU A 251 -17.25 22.70 -28.40
CA LEU A 251 -18.34 22.40 -29.32
C LEU A 251 -19.64 22.07 -28.58
N ALA A 252 -20.75 22.23 -29.30
CA ALA A 252 -22.10 21.84 -28.86
C ALA A 252 -22.37 20.33 -28.98
N GLU A 253 -21.37 19.54 -29.37
CA GLU A 253 -21.47 18.10 -29.58
C GLU A 253 -20.34 17.37 -28.83
N PRO A 254 -20.57 16.14 -28.37
CA PRO A 254 -19.53 15.35 -27.74
C PRO A 254 -18.51 14.86 -28.77
N VAL A 255 -17.24 14.89 -28.37
CA VAL A 255 -16.10 14.56 -29.23
C VAL A 255 -15.35 13.34 -28.71
N ARG A 256 -14.76 12.59 -29.64
CA ARG A 256 -13.85 11.49 -29.35
C ARG A 256 -12.42 11.91 -29.64
N ILE A 257 -11.53 11.66 -28.67
CA ILE A 257 -10.15 12.11 -28.66
C ILE A 257 -9.20 10.96 -28.98
N GLN A 258 -8.29 11.21 -29.92
CA GLN A 258 -7.18 10.30 -30.23
C GLN A 258 -5.83 11.01 -30.07
N VAL A 259 -4.85 10.24 -29.62
CA VAL A 259 -3.43 10.61 -29.46
C VAL A 259 -2.63 9.67 -30.35
N ASN A 260 -1.86 10.22 -31.30
CA ASN A 260 -1.07 9.46 -32.26
C ASN A 260 -1.89 8.39 -33.02
N GLY A 261 -3.15 8.71 -33.32
CA GLY A 261 -4.08 7.80 -34.03
C GLY A 261 -4.67 6.67 -33.18
N THR A 262 -4.47 6.69 -31.86
CA THR A 262 -5.08 5.75 -30.90
C THR A 262 -5.99 6.50 -29.95
N GLU A 263 -7.13 5.93 -29.54
CA GLU A 263 -8.01 6.55 -28.53
C GLU A 263 -7.23 6.84 -27.23
N ILE A 264 -7.38 8.06 -26.68
CA ILE A 264 -6.57 8.55 -25.56
C ILE A 264 -6.64 7.66 -24.31
N GLU A 265 -7.76 6.95 -24.12
CA GLU A 265 -7.98 6.00 -23.02
C GLU A 265 -7.02 4.80 -23.03
N ASN A 266 -6.43 4.48 -24.19
CA ASN A 266 -5.43 3.42 -24.33
C ASN A 266 -3.99 3.93 -24.14
N VAL A 267 -3.82 5.24 -23.94
CA VAL A 267 -2.50 5.91 -23.84
C VAL A 267 -2.32 6.56 -22.47
N CYS A 268 -3.40 7.06 -21.86
CA CYS A 268 -3.34 7.73 -20.57
C CYS A 268 -3.21 6.77 -19.38
N TYR A 269 -2.59 7.26 -18.31
CA TYR A 269 -2.55 6.63 -17.00
C TYR A 269 -3.75 7.05 -16.15
N LEU A 270 -4.30 6.08 -15.42
CA LEU A 270 -5.28 6.30 -14.36
C LEU A 270 -4.76 5.66 -13.08
N GLU A 271 -4.71 6.44 -12.00
CA GLU A 271 -4.35 5.92 -10.67
C GLU A 271 -5.42 4.94 -10.15
N THR A 272 -6.69 5.22 -10.44
CA THR A 272 -7.85 4.35 -10.16
C THR A 272 -8.96 4.59 -11.19
N GLY A 273 -9.86 3.61 -11.38
CA GLY A 273 -11.06 3.75 -12.24
C GLY A 273 -11.04 2.92 -13.52
N SER A 274 -12.06 3.11 -14.36
CA SER A 274 -12.19 2.42 -15.66
C SER A 274 -11.82 3.37 -16.80
N THR A 275 -11.08 2.88 -17.79
CA THR A 275 -10.77 3.60 -19.02
C THR A 275 -11.91 3.58 -20.04
N GLN A 276 -13.01 2.87 -19.77
CA GLN A 276 -14.10 2.70 -20.73
C GLN A 276 -14.71 4.04 -21.15
N ASN A 277 -14.63 4.35 -22.45
CA ASN A 277 -15.18 5.55 -23.07
C ASN A 277 -14.61 6.86 -22.49
N LEU A 278 -13.43 6.80 -21.85
CA LEU A 278 -12.73 7.98 -21.34
C LEU A 278 -12.23 8.86 -22.48
N SER A 279 -12.14 8.31 -23.69
CA SER A 279 -11.84 9.06 -24.91
C SER A 279 -12.97 10.00 -25.37
N THR A 280 -14.15 9.94 -24.78
CA THR A 280 -15.28 10.82 -25.12
C THR A 280 -15.39 11.99 -24.15
N ILE A 281 -15.34 13.22 -24.67
CA ILE A 281 -15.59 14.46 -23.92
C ILE A 281 -16.96 15.01 -24.31
N ALA A 282 -17.81 15.28 -23.32
CA ALA A 282 -19.13 15.86 -23.53
C ALA A 282 -19.05 17.31 -24.07
N GLU A 283 -20.14 17.81 -24.62
CA GLU A 283 -20.25 19.21 -25.06
C GLU A 283 -19.91 20.19 -23.92
N TYR A 284 -19.19 21.27 -24.23
CA TYR A 284 -18.80 22.32 -23.28
C TYR A 284 -18.16 21.81 -21.98
N SER A 285 -17.37 20.74 -22.07
CA SER A 285 -16.76 20.08 -20.92
C SER A 285 -15.26 19.89 -21.11
N SER A 286 -14.57 19.56 -20.03
CA SER A 286 -13.15 19.26 -20.07
C SER A 286 -12.78 18.10 -19.18
N TYR A 287 -11.67 17.46 -19.51
CA TYR A 287 -11.08 16.39 -18.72
C TYR A 287 -9.56 16.45 -18.80
N THR A 288 -8.90 16.14 -17.69
CA THR A 288 -7.44 16.11 -17.60
C THR A 288 -6.94 14.66 -17.58
N TYR A 289 -6.10 14.32 -18.55
CA TYR A 289 -5.44 13.03 -18.69
C TYR A 289 -3.99 13.12 -18.21
N TYR A 290 -3.43 12.01 -17.73
CA TYR A 290 -2.00 11.88 -17.45
C TYR A 290 -1.35 11.03 -18.54
N ILE A 291 -0.47 11.62 -19.35
CA ILE A 291 0.17 10.93 -20.47
C ILE A 291 1.59 10.54 -20.08
N PRO A 292 1.98 9.26 -20.17
CA PRO A 292 3.32 8.82 -19.85
C PRO A 292 4.33 9.30 -20.91
N ILE A 293 5.47 9.80 -20.44
CA ILE A 293 6.65 10.13 -21.22
C ILE A 293 7.63 8.97 -21.05
N ASN A 294 7.67 8.09 -22.04
CA ASN A 294 8.40 6.81 -22.00
C ASN A 294 9.85 6.90 -22.52
N GLU A 295 10.28 8.08 -22.97
CA GLU A 295 11.65 8.28 -23.45
C GLU A 295 12.57 8.68 -22.28
N GLU A 296 13.63 7.89 -22.07
CA GLU A 296 14.52 7.88 -20.91
C GLU A 296 15.07 9.27 -20.51
N GLU A 297 15.26 10.18 -21.47
CA GLU A 297 15.77 11.54 -21.26
C GLU A 297 14.75 12.64 -21.60
N ALA A 298 13.59 12.29 -22.13
CA ALA A 298 12.60 13.28 -22.53
C ALA A 298 12.00 13.96 -21.30
N THR A 299 12.07 15.29 -21.27
CA THR A 299 11.20 16.13 -20.43
C THR A 299 9.97 16.58 -21.20
N GLN A 300 9.95 16.35 -22.51
CA GLN A 300 8.88 16.72 -23.41
C GLN A 300 8.64 15.64 -24.45
N ILE A 301 7.37 15.39 -24.77
CA ILE A 301 6.99 14.59 -25.94
C ILE A 301 6.10 15.41 -26.85
N ASN A 302 6.20 15.16 -28.15
CA ASN A 302 5.24 15.67 -29.12
C ASN A 302 4.21 14.59 -29.39
N VAL A 303 2.94 14.93 -29.17
CA VAL A 303 1.82 14.05 -29.50
C VAL A 303 0.98 14.70 -30.57
N THR A 304 0.43 13.89 -31.47
CA THR A 304 -0.54 14.33 -32.47
C THR A 304 -1.94 14.09 -31.95
N MET A 305 -2.70 15.17 -31.76
CA MET A 305 -4.09 15.13 -31.31
C MET A 305 -5.04 15.19 -32.50
N THR A 306 -6.14 14.42 -32.42
CA THR A 306 -7.27 14.54 -33.34
C THR A 306 -8.58 14.38 -32.59
N ALA A 307 -9.58 15.18 -32.95
CA ALA A 307 -10.94 15.09 -32.42
C ALA A 307 -11.95 14.76 -33.54
N THR A 308 -12.93 13.91 -33.22
CA THR A 308 -14.02 13.53 -34.14
C THR A 308 -15.34 13.62 -33.40
N VAL A 309 -16.37 14.23 -33.98
CA VAL A 309 -17.72 14.19 -33.39
C VAL A 309 -18.29 12.77 -33.44
N LEU A 310 -19.03 12.40 -32.40
CA LEU A 310 -19.69 11.09 -32.35
C LEU A 310 -20.79 10.92 -33.41
N ALA A 311 -21.36 12.01 -33.91
CA ALA A 311 -22.45 12.00 -34.89
C ALA A 311 -21.98 11.88 -36.36
N GLY A 312 -20.67 11.88 -36.63
CA GLY A 312 -20.10 11.89 -37.98
C GLY A 312 -18.73 11.23 -38.10
N VAL A 313 -18.23 11.09 -39.34
CA VAL A 313 -16.87 10.59 -39.65
C VAL A 313 -15.88 11.75 -39.84
N ASP A 314 -16.37 12.98 -39.72
CA ASP A 314 -15.58 14.17 -39.99
C ASP A 314 -14.70 14.50 -38.79
N VAL A 315 -13.38 14.50 -39.04
CA VAL A 315 -12.38 15.05 -38.14
C VAL A 315 -12.63 16.56 -38.08
N ILE A 316 -12.99 17.05 -36.90
CA ILE A 316 -13.32 18.47 -36.72
C ILE A 316 -12.06 19.28 -36.45
N ASP A 317 -11.12 18.71 -35.69
CA ASP A 317 -9.76 19.24 -35.55
C ASP A 317 -8.75 18.20 -36.02
N GLY A 318 -8.07 18.55 -37.13
CA GLY A 318 -7.06 17.73 -37.81
C GLY A 318 -5.68 17.84 -37.16
N PRO A 319 -4.77 16.89 -37.45
CA PRO A 319 -3.67 16.50 -36.57
C PRO A 319 -2.86 17.70 -36.07
N GLU A 320 -3.09 18.08 -34.82
CA GLU A 320 -2.35 19.15 -34.15
C GLU A 320 -1.24 18.51 -33.32
N THR A 321 -0.03 19.05 -33.44
CA THR A 321 1.09 18.57 -32.63
C THR A 321 1.19 19.41 -31.36
N ILE A 322 1.04 18.75 -30.22
CA ILE A 322 1.13 19.37 -28.90
C ILE A 322 2.39 18.86 -28.22
N THR A 323 3.15 19.81 -27.67
CA THR A 323 4.28 19.48 -26.81
C THR A 323 3.77 19.34 -25.37
N LEU A 324 3.92 18.15 -24.81
CA LEU A 324 3.61 17.84 -23.42
C LEU A 324 4.90 17.85 -22.62
N THR A 325 4.97 18.65 -21.55
CA THR A 325 6.12 18.69 -20.63
C THR A 325 5.83 17.87 -19.38
N ALA A 326 6.80 17.07 -18.93
CA ALA A 326 6.74 16.35 -17.66
C ALA A 326 6.39 17.27 -16.50
N ASP A 327 5.50 16.82 -15.61
CA ASP A 327 5.03 17.53 -14.41
C ASP A 327 4.30 18.86 -14.67
N GLU A 328 4.02 19.19 -15.94
CA GLU A 328 3.21 20.35 -16.33
C GLU A 328 1.85 19.90 -16.88
N THR A 329 0.88 20.82 -16.91
CA THR A 329 -0.41 20.60 -17.54
C THR A 329 -0.56 21.51 -18.76
N THR A 330 -0.69 20.91 -19.94
CA THR A 330 -1.00 21.61 -21.19
C THR A 330 -2.50 21.53 -21.44
N THR A 331 -3.10 22.60 -21.97
CA THR A 331 -4.51 22.61 -22.40
C THR A 331 -4.59 22.59 -23.91
N TRP A 332 -5.42 21.69 -24.45
CA TRP A 332 -5.83 21.65 -25.84
C TRP A 332 -7.32 21.97 -25.93
N VAL A 333 -7.69 22.89 -26.81
CA VAL A 333 -9.08 23.31 -27.02
C VAL A 333 -9.55 22.72 -28.34
N VAL A 334 -10.68 22.03 -28.32
CA VAL A 334 -11.40 21.52 -29.48
C VAL A 334 -12.53 22.49 -29.78
N ASP A 335 -12.36 23.30 -30.82
CA ASP A 335 -13.30 24.36 -31.23
C ASP A 335 -13.71 24.28 -32.70
N GLY A 336 -13.06 23.42 -33.51
CA GLY A 336 -13.41 23.16 -34.90
C GLY A 336 -12.92 24.20 -35.91
N GLU A 337 -11.88 24.98 -35.58
CA GLU A 337 -11.27 26.00 -36.45
C GLU A 337 -9.87 25.67 -36.99
#